data_AF-A0A7J3B9Q0-F1
#
_entry.id   AF-A0A7J3B9Q0-F1
#
_cell.length_a   1.000
_cell.length_b   1.000
_cell.length_c   1.000
_cell.angle_alpha   90.00
_cell.angle_beta   90.00
_cell.angle_gamma   90.00
#
_symmetry.space_group_name_H-M   'P 1'
#
loop_
_entity.id
_entity.type
_entity.pdbx_description
1 polymer ?
#
loop_
_entity_poly.entity_id
_entity_poly.type
_entity_poly.pdbx_seq_one_letter_code
_entity_poly.pdbx_strand_id
1 'polypeptide(L)'
;MKSIRYEESNLSSNIYEEIDSAKQEDETLPFFSKEVPLSSERKVSGNSVEVKYFWNHSETPSIKVQKIIFSKTENLGDLYRIDKMDGTDVVTLERSGKTYVLRKTSAEIAKALYNVAERIGHLAERVIGYLKTLLGNFYVISLIDEKAWTFDKRLSAECIIHLDINKLKPHNRKRLVELVVEKLSSLHLNNLILGGFTLNNVLILNDDIKFTDLRGLRAIKNSTLAVEEFREALRYLLSIGLAGPEDITAAAAYYSSENNESCREWYSTTTGKKRANDEEIASQLEILEQS
;
A
#
# COMPACT_ATOMS: atom_id res chain seq x y z
N MET A 1 -37.85 40.35 82.33
CA MET A 1 -37.43 39.42 83.41
C MET A 1 -36.26 38.59 82.88
N LYS A 2 -35.13 38.65 83.60
CA LYS A 2 -33.91 37.79 83.63
C LYS A 2 -33.26 37.34 82.31
N SER A 3 -32.08 37.94 82.06
CA SER A 3 -30.92 37.32 81.42
C SER A 3 -30.33 36.23 82.35
N ILE A 4 -29.90 35.11 81.77
CA ILE A 4 -28.90 34.21 82.36
C ILE A 4 -27.92 33.80 81.24
N ARG A 5 -26.64 34.11 81.47
CA ARG A 5 -25.45 33.62 80.76
C ARG A 5 -24.88 32.39 81.50
N TYR A 6 -23.81 31.85 80.89
CA TYR A 6 -22.82 30.89 81.41
C TYR A 6 -23.18 29.43 81.07
N GLU A 7 -22.26 28.57 80.61
CA GLU A 7 -20.79 28.61 80.66
C GLU A 7 -20.19 27.62 79.66
N GLU A 8 -19.01 27.94 79.13
CA GLU A 8 -18.16 27.02 78.37
C GLU A 8 -17.62 25.91 79.28
N SER A 9 -17.50 24.69 78.76
CA SER A 9 -16.43 23.79 79.20
C SER A 9 -15.91 22.96 78.04
N ASN A 10 -14.66 23.27 77.68
CA ASN A 10 -13.76 22.44 76.89
C ASN A 10 -13.53 21.09 77.58
N LEU A 11 -13.41 20.00 76.81
CA LEU A 11 -12.35 18.99 76.97
C LEU A 11 -12.42 17.93 75.85
N SER A 12 -11.53 18.11 74.86
CA SER A 12 -10.71 17.09 74.20
C SER A 12 -11.18 15.63 74.16
N SER A 13 -11.27 15.04 72.97
CA SER A 13 -10.21 14.15 72.43
C SER A 13 -10.63 13.50 71.10
N ASN A 14 -9.68 13.51 70.16
CA ASN A 14 -9.69 12.92 68.81
C ASN A 14 -10.29 11.49 68.73
N ILE A 15 -10.87 11.15 67.56
CA ILE A 15 -10.39 10.11 66.60
C ILE A 15 -11.53 9.69 65.65
N TYR A 16 -11.33 10.05 64.36
CA TYR A 16 -11.78 9.41 63.09
C TYR A 16 -13.26 9.39 62.63
N GLU A 17 -13.39 9.72 61.33
CA GLU A 17 -14.34 9.18 60.32
C GLU A 17 -15.83 9.60 60.45
N GLU A 18 -16.58 10.10 59.46
CA GLU A 18 -16.51 10.17 57.99
C GLU A 18 -17.22 11.48 57.56
N ILE A 19 -16.61 12.28 56.67
CA ILE A 19 -17.38 13.29 55.93
C ILE A 19 -17.97 12.59 54.73
N ASP A 20 -19.28 12.39 54.83
CA ASP A 20 -20.14 11.86 53.81
C ASP A 20 -19.96 12.62 52.49
N SER A 21 -19.74 11.83 51.44
CA SER A 21 -19.39 12.24 50.08
C SER A 21 -20.29 13.34 49.53
N ALA A 22 -19.71 14.54 49.39
CA ALA A 22 -20.22 15.53 48.45
C ALA A 22 -20.23 14.86 47.07
N LYS A 23 -21.42 14.79 46.44
CA LYS A 23 -21.56 14.54 45.00
C LYS A 23 -20.71 15.57 44.27
N GLN A 24 -19.48 15.19 43.92
CA GLN A 24 -18.73 15.90 42.89
C GLN A 24 -19.54 15.75 41.61
N GLU A 25 -20.19 16.84 41.22
CA GLU A 25 -20.62 17.00 39.84
C GLU A 25 -19.39 16.77 38.97
N ASP A 26 -19.46 15.76 38.13
CA ASP A 26 -18.43 15.45 37.15
C ASP A 26 -18.43 16.58 36.11
N GLU A 27 -17.73 17.68 36.42
CA GLU A 27 -17.47 18.81 35.53
C GLU A 27 -16.41 18.46 34.46
N THR A 28 -16.13 17.18 34.21
CA THR A 28 -15.33 16.82 33.04
C THR A 28 -16.19 16.96 31.79
N LEU A 29 -16.20 18.19 31.25
CA LEU A 29 -16.59 18.42 29.86
C LEU A 29 -15.88 17.38 28.99
N PRO A 30 -16.58 16.67 28.08
CA PRO A 30 -15.93 15.75 27.16
C PRO A 30 -14.80 16.48 26.43
N PHE A 31 -13.58 15.97 26.56
CA PHE A 31 -12.40 16.50 25.91
C PHE A 31 -12.53 16.28 24.39
N PHE A 32 -13.22 17.20 23.71
CA PHE A 32 -13.26 17.25 22.25
C PHE A 32 -11.97 17.89 21.74
N SER A 33 -10.81 17.28 21.98
CA SER A 33 -9.65 17.67 21.17
C SER A 33 -9.89 17.17 19.74
N LYS A 34 -10.26 18.09 18.86
CA LYS A 34 -9.82 17.99 17.48
C LYS A 34 -8.29 18.06 17.56
N GLU A 35 -7.65 16.91 17.72
CA GLU A 35 -6.19 16.84 17.81
C GLU A 35 -5.58 17.39 16.52
N VAL A 36 -5.08 18.61 16.61
CA VAL A 36 -4.44 19.34 15.53
C VAL A 36 -3.00 19.67 15.89
N PRO A 37 -2.11 19.84 14.89
CA PRO A 37 -0.78 20.38 15.12
C PRO A 37 -0.85 21.78 15.78
N LEU A 38 0.12 22.09 16.64
CA LEU A 38 0.37 23.44 17.16
C LEU A 38 0.63 24.44 16.03
N SER A 39 1.44 24.01 15.06
CA SER A 39 1.86 24.82 13.95
C SER A 39 2.30 23.92 12.79
N SER A 40 2.43 24.53 11.61
CA SER A 40 2.92 23.85 10.42
C SER A 40 3.89 24.73 9.64
N GLU A 41 4.96 24.14 9.12
CA GLU A 41 5.89 24.79 8.19
C GLU A 41 5.69 24.17 6.80
N ARG A 42 5.42 25.01 5.80
CA ARG A 42 5.26 24.58 4.40
C ARG A 42 6.40 25.11 3.55
N LYS A 43 7.06 24.20 2.82
CA LYS A 43 8.11 24.51 1.86
C LYS A 43 7.77 23.93 0.50
N VAL A 44 8.00 24.70 -0.55
CA VAL A 44 7.77 24.28 -1.93
C VAL A 44 9.12 24.20 -2.64
N SER A 45 9.41 23.10 -3.34
CA SER A 45 10.71 22.88 -4.00
C SER A 45 10.56 21.97 -5.21
N GLY A 46 10.99 22.44 -6.40
CA GLY A 46 10.86 21.66 -7.64
C GLY A 46 9.42 21.25 -7.92
N ASN A 47 9.15 19.96 -8.12
CA ASN A 47 7.81 19.40 -8.29
C ASN A 47 7.14 18.92 -6.98
N SER A 48 7.76 19.22 -5.83
CA SER A 48 7.35 18.71 -4.52
C SER A 48 6.90 19.81 -3.56
N VAL A 49 6.00 19.45 -2.66
CA VAL A 49 5.59 20.23 -1.48
C VAL A 49 5.99 19.43 -0.25
N GLU A 50 6.69 20.07 0.68
CA GLU A 50 7.00 19.55 2.00
C GLU A 50 6.17 20.30 3.04
N VAL A 51 5.52 19.57 3.94
CA VAL A 51 4.86 20.13 5.12
C VAL A 51 5.38 19.41 6.36
N LYS A 52 5.82 20.18 7.36
CA LYS A 52 6.15 19.68 8.69
C LYS A 52 5.10 20.16 9.67
N TYR A 53 4.65 19.25 10.54
CA TYR A 53 3.66 19.55 11.57
C TYR A 53 4.31 19.41 12.94
N PHE A 54 4.09 20.40 13.79
CA PHE A 54 4.60 20.43 15.16
C PHE A 54 3.47 20.10 16.11
N TRP A 55 3.65 19.11 16.97
CA TRP A 55 2.61 18.59 17.86
C TRP A 55 2.97 18.85 19.32
N ASN A 56 1.97 19.15 20.14
CA ASN A 56 2.09 18.94 21.58
C ASN A 56 2.12 17.43 21.81
N HIS A 57 3.13 16.93 22.54
CA HIS A 57 3.31 15.51 22.78
C HIS A 57 2.00 14.85 23.22
N SER A 58 1.58 13.83 22.48
CA SER A 58 0.39 13.05 22.76
C SER A 58 0.66 11.64 22.28
N GLU A 59 0.78 10.71 23.21
CA GLU A 59 0.90 9.28 22.92
C GLU A 59 -0.48 8.74 22.52
N THR A 60 -0.88 9.00 21.28
CA THR A 60 -2.07 8.39 20.71
C THR A 60 -1.70 7.25 19.79
N PRO A 61 -2.49 6.18 19.73
CA PRO A 61 -2.25 5.09 18.81
C PRO A 61 -2.47 5.48 17.35
N SER A 62 -3.15 6.59 17.05
CA SER A 62 -3.43 7.03 15.67
C SER A 62 -2.21 7.62 14.97
N ILE A 63 -2.16 7.49 13.64
CA ILE A 63 -1.14 8.13 12.80
C ILE A 63 -1.25 9.67 12.91
N LYS A 64 -0.24 10.27 13.51
CA LYS A 64 0.03 11.72 13.49
C LYS A 64 1.24 11.99 12.61
N VAL A 65 1.05 12.81 11.59
CA VAL A 65 2.10 13.12 10.61
C VAL A 65 3.05 14.13 11.21
N GLN A 66 4.34 13.80 11.26
CA GLN A 66 5.41 14.74 11.60
C GLN A 66 5.83 15.53 10.36
N LYS A 67 5.97 14.84 9.23
CA LYS A 67 6.41 15.40 7.96
C LYS A 67 5.76 14.66 6.80
N ILE A 68 5.31 15.38 5.79
CA ILE A 68 4.81 14.82 4.53
C ILE A 68 5.49 15.53 3.36
N ILE A 69 5.84 14.75 2.34
CA ILE A 69 6.33 15.25 1.05
C ILE A 69 5.42 14.65 -0.03
N PHE A 70 4.91 15.51 -0.91
CA PHE A 70 3.99 15.09 -1.97
C PHE A 70 4.15 15.93 -3.24
N SER A 71 3.69 15.40 -4.36
CA SER A 71 3.66 16.10 -5.65
C SER A 71 2.82 17.36 -5.56
N LYS A 72 3.28 18.46 -6.19
CA LYS A 72 2.53 19.72 -6.31
C LYS A 72 1.14 19.59 -6.94
N THR A 73 0.93 18.52 -7.70
CA THR A 73 -0.37 18.23 -8.35
C THR A 73 -1.42 17.73 -7.37
N GLU A 74 -1.02 17.37 -6.15
CA GLU A 74 -1.89 16.87 -5.10
C GLU A 74 -2.03 17.88 -3.95
N ASN A 75 -3.14 17.81 -3.23
CA ASN A 75 -3.38 18.66 -2.06
C ASN A 75 -3.47 17.80 -0.79
N LEU A 76 -2.31 17.52 -0.19
CA LEU A 76 -2.19 16.76 1.06
C LEU A 76 -1.65 17.62 2.22
N GLY A 77 -1.69 18.94 2.08
CA GLY A 77 -1.13 19.89 3.06
C GLY A 77 -1.93 20.00 4.36
N ASP A 78 -3.10 19.38 4.40
CA ASP A 78 -4.00 19.25 5.53
C ASP A 78 -4.13 17.77 5.98
N LEU A 79 -3.27 16.87 5.48
CA LEU A 79 -3.11 15.50 5.96
C LEU A 79 -2.13 15.50 7.16
N TYR A 80 -2.63 15.94 8.31
CA TYR A 80 -1.87 15.94 9.57
C TYR A 80 -2.19 14.75 10.47
N ARG A 81 -3.41 14.20 10.40
CA ARG A 81 -3.85 13.04 11.20
C ARG A 81 -4.60 12.03 10.33
N ILE A 82 -4.41 10.75 10.61
CA ILE A 82 -5.15 9.64 10.00
C ILE A 82 -5.64 8.74 11.12
N ASP A 83 -6.94 8.45 11.14
CA ASP A 83 -7.58 7.68 12.21
C ASP A 83 -7.38 6.17 12.01
N LYS A 84 -6.11 5.76 12.01
CA LYS A 84 -5.63 4.37 11.92
C LYS A 84 -4.44 4.20 12.84
N MET A 85 -4.25 2.98 13.35
CA MET A 85 -3.15 2.67 14.24
C MET A 85 -1.80 2.91 13.53
N ASP A 86 -0.92 3.69 14.15
CA ASP A 86 0.43 3.88 13.62
C ASP A 86 1.23 2.58 13.75
N GLY A 87 1.98 2.27 12.69
CA GLY A 87 2.69 1.02 12.50
C GLY A 87 1.95 0.01 11.63
N THR A 88 0.68 0.26 11.26
CA THR A 88 -0.09 -0.61 10.36
C THR A 88 0.59 -0.72 8.99
N ASP A 89 0.64 -1.92 8.42
CA ASP A 89 1.35 -2.18 7.16
C ASP A 89 0.76 -1.42 5.96
N VAL A 90 -0.57 -1.38 5.87
CA VAL A 90 -1.32 -0.77 4.76
C VAL A 90 -2.51 0.00 5.30
N VAL A 91 -2.70 1.23 4.81
CA VAL A 91 -3.83 2.08 5.16
C VAL A 91 -4.42 2.66 3.88
N THR A 92 -5.71 2.46 3.67
CA THR A 92 -6.46 3.14 2.60
C THR A 92 -7.24 4.31 3.20
N LEU A 93 -7.20 5.47 2.54
CA LEU A 93 -7.96 6.66 2.93
C LEU A 93 -8.53 7.37 1.71
N GLU A 94 -9.71 7.95 1.88
CA GLU A 94 -10.39 8.72 0.85
C GLU A 94 -10.33 10.21 1.18
N ARG A 95 -9.99 11.02 0.19
CA ARG A 95 -9.97 12.48 0.34
C ARG A 95 -10.29 13.14 -0.99
N SER A 96 -11.21 14.10 -0.97
CA SER A 96 -11.58 14.88 -2.17
C SER A 96 -11.98 14.00 -3.37
N GLY A 97 -12.68 12.89 -3.12
CA GLY A 97 -13.11 11.94 -4.16
C GLY A 97 -11.99 11.07 -4.75
N LYS A 98 -10.78 11.09 -4.15
CA LYS A 98 -9.63 10.28 -4.54
C LYS A 98 -9.29 9.26 -3.45
N THR A 99 -8.82 8.09 -3.85
CA THR A 99 -8.35 7.07 -2.91
C THR A 99 -6.84 7.06 -2.84
N TYR A 100 -6.33 7.19 -1.63
CA TYR A 100 -4.91 7.16 -1.32
C TYR A 100 -4.59 5.88 -0.56
N VAL A 101 -3.49 5.24 -0.93
CA VAL A 101 -2.99 4.06 -0.25
C VAL A 101 -1.64 4.37 0.36
N LEU A 102 -1.55 4.19 1.68
CA LEU A 102 -0.34 4.34 2.45
C LEU A 102 0.24 2.96 2.74
N ARG A 103 1.50 2.73 2.39
CA ARG A 103 2.21 1.49 2.72
C ARG A 103 3.41 1.77 3.59
N LYS A 104 3.46 1.14 4.76
CA LYS A 104 4.58 1.26 5.70
C LYS A 104 5.84 0.71 5.06
N THR A 105 6.93 1.46 5.19
CA THR A 105 8.24 1.10 4.62
C THR A 105 9.36 1.81 5.37
N SER A 106 10.62 1.62 4.92
CA SER A 106 11.76 2.36 5.45
C SER A 106 11.87 3.76 4.81
N ALA A 107 12.61 4.66 5.47
CA ALA A 107 12.82 6.02 4.97
C ALA A 107 13.52 6.02 3.60
N GLU A 108 14.47 5.11 3.39
CA GLU A 108 15.25 4.95 2.16
C GLU A 108 14.36 4.52 1.01
N ILE A 109 13.53 3.49 1.23
CA ILE A 109 12.62 2.95 0.21
C ILE A 109 11.56 3.99 -0.14
N ALA A 110 10.94 4.66 0.83
CA ALA A 110 9.94 5.69 0.58
C ALA A 110 10.48 6.83 -0.32
N LYS A 111 11.69 7.32 -0.02
CA LYS A 111 12.36 8.37 -0.81
C LYS A 111 12.72 7.87 -2.21
N ALA A 112 13.27 6.67 -2.32
CA ALA A 112 13.67 6.09 -3.60
C ALA A 112 12.46 5.89 -4.52
N LEU A 113 11.36 5.34 -4.00
CA LEU A 113 10.13 5.14 -4.75
C LEU A 113 9.52 6.46 -5.22
N TYR A 114 9.45 7.47 -4.35
CA TYR A 114 8.95 8.78 -4.75
C TYR A 114 9.79 9.43 -5.86
N ASN A 115 11.12 9.29 -5.80
CA ASN A 115 12.01 9.85 -6.82
C ASN A 115 11.94 9.13 -8.17
N VAL A 116 11.55 7.84 -8.18
CA VAL A 116 11.47 7.01 -9.40
C VAL A 116 10.04 6.95 -9.95
N ALA A 117 9.04 7.40 -9.18
CA ALA A 117 7.62 7.30 -9.48
C ALA A 117 7.24 7.78 -10.89
N GLU A 118 7.74 8.95 -11.32
CA GLU A 118 7.45 9.51 -12.65
C GLU A 118 7.98 8.61 -13.78
N ARG A 119 9.12 7.94 -13.57
CA ARG A 119 9.73 7.07 -14.59
C ARG A 119 8.97 5.76 -14.78
N ILE A 120 8.33 5.25 -13.73
CA ILE A 120 7.69 3.92 -13.72
C ILE A 120 6.16 3.96 -13.71
N GLY A 121 5.54 5.15 -13.77
CA GLY A 121 4.09 5.31 -13.57
C GLY A 121 3.18 4.62 -14.59
N HIS A 122 3.74 4.17 -15.73
CA HIS A 122 3.03 3.36 -16.72
C HIS A 122 3.07 1.84 -16.41
N LEU A 123 3.99 1.40 -15.56
CA LEU A 123 4.15 0.00 -15.12
C LEU A 123 3.58 -0.25 -13.72
N ALA A 124 3.51 0.80 -12.92
CA ALA A 124 3.27 0.70 -11.49
C ALA A 124 2.24 1.73 -11.01
N GLU A 125 1.72 1.48 -9.81
CA GLU A 125 0.84 2.43 -9.11
C GLU A 125 1.49 3.81 -9.00
N ARG A 126 0.67 4.85 -9.08
CA ARG A 126 1.15 6.23 -9.07
C ARG A 126 1.53 6.63 -7.66
N VAL A 127 2.82 6.56 -7.33
CA VAL A 127 3.37 7.10 -6.09
C VAL A 127 3.38 8.63 -6.17
N ILE A 128 2.72 9.28 -5.24
CA ILE A 128 2.55 10.74 -5.21
C ILE A 128 3.27 11.42 -4.05
N GLY A 129 3.82 10.65 -3.12
CA GLY A 129 4.46 11.21 -1.94
C GLY A 129 4.89 10.15 -0.92
N TYR A 130 5.37 10.63 0.22
CA TYR A 130 5.63 9.84 1.40
C TYR A 130 5.47 10.69 2.66
N LEU A 131 5.23 10.04 3.80
CA LEU A 131 5.15 10.70 5.10
C LEU A 131 5.98 9.99 6.16
N LYS A 132 6.33 10.75 7.20
CA LYS A 132 6.92 10.31 8.45
C LYS A 132 5.96 10.65 9.59
N THR A 133 5.67 9.69 10.45
CA THR A 133 4.80 9.89 11.62
C THR A 133 5.60 10.39 12.84
N LEU A 134 4.90 10.86 13.87
CA LEU A 134 5.51 11.23 15.16
C LEU A 134 6.27 10.06 15.81
N LEU A 135 5.74 8.83 15.69
CA LEU A 135 6.40 7.62 16.21
C LEU A 135 7.54 7.11 15.31
N GLY A 136 7.86 7.84 14.24
CA GLY A 136 9.00 7.53 13.36
C GLY A 136 8.73 6.51 12.26
N ASN A 137 7.48 6.05 12.09
CA ASN A 137 7.12 5.19 10.96
C ASN A 137 7.12 5.99 9.65
N PHE A 138 7.52 5.35 8.55
CA PHE A 138 7.48 5.93 7.22
C PHE A 138 6.45 5.20 6.36
N TYR A 139 5.74 5.97 5.53
CA TYR A 139 4.76 5.44 4.59
C TYR A 139 4.98 6.06 3.21
N VAL A 140 4.96 5.24 2.17
CA VAL A 140 4.80 5.71 0.79
C VAL A 140 3.32 5.92 0.50
N ILE A 141 2.99 6.98 -0.24
CA ILE A 141 1.62 7.36 -0.58
C ILE A 141 1.41 7.17 -2.07
N SER A 142 0.47 6.31 -2.42
CA SER A 142 0.03 6.10 -3.80
C SER A 142 -1.38 6.64 -4.00
N LEU A 143 -1.69 7.08 -5.22
CA LEU A 143 -3.01 7.55 -5.64
C LEU A 143 -3.64 6.52 -6.59
N ILE A 144 -4.92 6.21 -6.33
CA ILE A 144 -5.80 5.45 -7.21
C ILE A 144 -7.03 6.34 -7.44
N ASP A 145 -7.09 6.96 -8.61
CA ASP A 145 -8.09 7.93 -9.04
C ASP A 145 -9.19 7.33 -9.92
N GLU A 146 -9.02 6.07 -10.33
CA GLU A 146 -9.98 5.32 -11.14
C GLU A 146 -10.54 4.13 -10.37
N LYS A 147 -11.67 3.61 -10.84
CA LYS A 147 -12.23 2.36 -10.33
C LYS A 147 -11.23 1.24 -10.62
N ALA A 148 -10.84 0.53 -9.57
CA ALA A 148 -9.84 -0.52 -9.66
C ALA A 148 -10.31 -1.78 -8.95
N TRP A 149 -9.66 -2.90 -9.29
CA TRP A 149 -9.85 -4.18 -8.62
C TRP A 149 -8.53 -4.72 -8.10
N THR A 150 -8.58 -5.43 -6.98
CA THR A 150 -7.38 -5.97 -6.33
C THR A 150 -7.66 -7.30 -5.66
N PHE A 151 -6.62 -8.15 -5.56
CA PHE A 151 -6.67 -9.37 -4.75
C PHE A 151 -6.33 -9.11 -3.28
N ASP A 152 -5.78 -7.93 -2.94
CA ASP A 152 -5.49 -7.57 -1.55
C ASP A 152 -6.73 -7.00 -0.85
N LYS A 153 -7.37 -7.81 -0.01
CA LYS A 153 -8.54 -7.41 0.77
C LYS A 153 -8.29 -6.16 1.65
N ARG A 154 -7.05 -5.90 2.06
CA ARG A 154 -6.69 -4.74 2.90
C ARG A 154 -6.85 -3.41 2.17
N LEU A 155 -6.80 -3.44 0.83
CA LEU A 155 -6.94 -2.26 -0.03
C LEU A 155 -8.39 -1.93 -0.36
N SER A 156 -9.34 -2.81 0.00
CA SER A 156 -10.75 -2.64 -0.35
C SER A 156 -11.29 -1.32 0.22
N ALA A 157 -11.79 -0.47 -0.68
CA ALA A 157 -12.35 0.86 -0.41
C ALA A 157 -13.44 1.17 -1.44
N GLU A 158 -14.05 2.36 -1.43
CA GLU A 158 -15.19 2.66 -2.30
C GLU A 158 -14.84 2.49 -3.79
N CYS A 159 -13.65 2.93 -4.20
CA CYS A 159 -13.19 2.81 -5.59
C CYS A 159 -12.28 1.59 -5.87
N ILE A 160 -11.97 0.77 -4.86
CA ILE A 160 -11.09 -0.41 -4.98
C ILE A 160 -11.86 -1.65 -4.55
N ILE A 161 -12.26 -2.46 -5.52
CA ILE A 161 -13.08 -3.65 -5.29
C ILE A 161 -12.18 -4.87 -5.12
N HIS A 162 -12.35 -5.58 -4.01
CA HIS A 162 -11.68 -6.86 -3.81
C HIS A 162 -12.23 -7.94 -4.76
N LEU A 163 -11.33 -8.66 -5.43
CA LEU A 163 -11.63 -9.83 -6.26
C LEU A 163 -11.11 -11.10 -5.61
N ASP A 164 -11.95 -12.13 -5.68
CA ASP A 164 -11.59 -13.50 -5.34
C ASP A 164 -11.20 -14.25 -6.63
N ILE A 165 -10.01 -14.82 -6.64
CA ILE A 165 -9.46 -15.58 -7.76
C ILE A 165 -10.41 -16.70 -8.21
N ASN A 166 -11.12 -17.32 -7.26
CA ASN A 166 -12.02 -18.43 -7.54
C ASN A 166 -13.27 -17.99 -8.30
N LYS A 167 -13.64 -16.71 -8.20
CA LYS A 167 -14.80 -16.13 -8.89
C LYS A 167 -14.48 -15.66 -10.31
N LEU A 168 -13.21 -15.67 -10.71
CA LEU A 168 -12.81 -15.34 -12.08
C LEU A 168 -13.17 -16.47 -13.04
N LYS A 169 -13.84 -16.12 -14.13
CA LYS A 169 -14.11 -17.03 -15.26
C LYS A 169 -12.79 -17.46 -15.92
N PRO A 170 -12.70 -18.66 -16.51
CA PRO A 170 -11.47 -19.17 -17.11
C PRO A 170 -10.80 -18.22 -18.11
N HIS A 171 -11.57 -17.59 -19.02
CA HIS A 171 -11.02 -16.62 -19.98
C HIS A 171 -10.40 -15.39 -19.30
N ASN A 172 -10.99 -14.89 -18.20
CA ASN A 172 -10.45 -13.76 -17.45
C ASN A 172 -9.16 -14.13 -16.70
N ARG A 173 -9.04 -15.39 -16.23
CA ARG A 173 -7.80 -15.88 -15.61
C ARG A 173 -6.67 -15.92 -16.63
N LYS A 174 -6.93 -16.49 -17.82
CA LYS A 174 -5.96 -16.51 -18.92
C LYS A 174 -5.52 -15.10 -19.31
N ARG A 175 -6.48 -14.18 -19.51
CA ARG A 175 -6.16 -12.78 -19.82
C ARG A 175 -5.35 -12.09 -18.72
N LEU A 176 -5.63 -12.38 -17.45
CA LEU A 176 -4.84 -11.85 -16.33
C LEU A 176 -3.41 -12.38 -16.32
N VAL A 177 -3.20 -13.66 -16.64
CA VAL A 177 -1.87 -14.25 -16.77
C VAL A 177 -1.08 -13.55 -17.87
N GLU A 178 -1.70 -13.35 -19.04
CA GLU A 178 -1.09 -12.62 -20.16
C GLU A 178 -0.66 -11.20 -19.74
N LEU A 179 -1.56 -10.42 -19.14
CA LEU A 179 -1.26 -9.06 -18.67
C LEU A 179 -0.14 -9.03 -17.62
N VAL A 180 -0.12 -9.99 -16.70
CA VAL A 180 0.96 -10.11 -15.71
C VAL A 180 2.30 -10.37 -16.40
N VAL A 181 2.33 -11.29 -17.35
CA VAL A 181 3.54 -11.66 -18.09
C VAL A 181 4.04 -10.49 -18.94
N GLU A 182 3.14 -9.82 -19.66
CA GLU A 182 3.45 -8.62 -20.44
C GLU A 182 4.07 -7.52 -19.56
N LYS A 183 3.48 -7.26 -18.39
CA LYS A 183 3.99 -6.24 -17.46
C LYS A 183 5.30 -6.64 -16.79
N LEU A 184 5.49 -7.90 -16.41
CA LEU A 184 6.77 -8.39 -15.89
C LEU A 184 7.87 -8.27 -16.95
N SER A 185 7.60 -8.70 -18.18
CA SER A 185 8.51 -8.52 -19.33
C SER A 185 8.87 -7.05 -19.53
N SER A 186 7.88 -6.16 -19.55
CA SER A 186 8.11 -4.71 -19.71
C SER A 186 8.93 -4.11 -18.57
N LEU A 187 8.68 -4.54 -17.33
CA LEU A 187 9.47 -4.14 -16.16
C LEU A 187 10.94 -4.56 -16.32
N HIS A 188 11.17 -5.80 -16.75
CA HIS A 188 12.50 -6.37 -16.91
C HIS A 188 13.28 -5.73 -18.07
N LEU A 189 12.62 -5.43 -19.19
CA LEU A 189 13.18 -4.63 -20.30
C LEU A 189 13.65 -3.24 -19.83
N ASN A 190 12.97 -2.66 -18.84
CA ASN A 190 13.34 -1.40 -18.21
C ASN A 190 14.42 -1.54 -17.11
N ASN A 191 15.09 -2.70 -17.03
CA ASN A 191 16.08 -3.04 -16.02
C ASN A 191 15.54 -2.93 -14.58
N LEU A 192 14.28 -3.29 -14.37
CA LEU A 192 13.63 -3.30 -13.06
C LEU A 192 13.07 -4.69 -12.77
N ILE A 193 13.03 -5.09 -11.51
CA ILE A 193 12.32 -6.28 -11.04
C ILE A 193 11.47 -5.93 -9.84
N LEU A 194 10.29 -6.53 -9.76
CA LEU A 194 9.37 -6.43 -8.63
C LEU A 194 9.63 -7.64 -7.73
N GLY A 195 10.60 -7.52 -6.82
CA GLY A 195 10.98 -8.62 -5.94
C GLY A 195 9.79 -9.09 -5.09
N GLY A 196 9.55 -10.40 -5.08
CA GLY A 196 8.48 -11.01 -4.26
C GLY A 196 7.08 -10.83 -4.83
N PHE A 197 6.92 -10.95 -6.15
CA PHE A 197 5.62 -10.85 -6.83
C PHE A 197 4.57 -11.80 -6.24
N THR A 198 3.38 -11.23 -5.98
CA THR A 198 2.15 -11.96 -5.66
C THR A 198 0.95 -11.30 -6.35
N LEU A 199 -0.21 -11.96 -6.41
CA LEU A 199 -1.43 -11.33 -6.94
C LEU A 199 -1.91 -10.15 -6.11
N ASN A 200 -1.55 -10.08 -4.83
CA ASN A 200 -1.82 -8.91 -3.99
C ASN A 200 -1.07 -7.66 -4.48
N ASN A 201 0.00 -7.85 -5.26
CA ASN A 201 0.75 -6.80 -5.93
C ASN A 201 0.16 -6.41 -7.29
N VAL A 202 -1.05 -6.85 -7.63
CA VAL A 202 -1.73 -6.49 -8.87
C VAL A 202 -2.94 -5.60 -8.59
N LEU A 203 -2.96 -4.46 -9.26
CA LEU A 203 -4.11 -3.57 -9.35
C LEU A 203 -4.65 -3.63 -10.78
N ILE A 204 -5.88 -4.10 -10.95
CA ILE A 204 -6.55 -4.19 -12.24
C ILE A 204 -7.32 -2.89 -12.47
N LEU A 205 -7.10 -2.28 -13.64
CA LEU A 205 -7.85 -1.15 -14.17
C LEU A 205 -8.71 -1.63 -15.35
N ASN A 206 -9.48 -0.75 -15.98
CA ASN A 206 -10.43 -1.15 -17.02
C ASN A 206 -9.77 -1.91 -18.20
N ASP A 207 -8.60 -1.46 -18.65
CA ASP A 207 -7.92 -2.01 -19.83
C ASP A 207 -6.46 -2.44 -19.57
N ASP A 208 -6.00 -2.34 -18.33
CA ASP A 208 -4.60 -2.59 -17.98
C ASP A 208 -4.46 -3.12 -16.55
N ILE A 209 -3.27 -3.62 -16.20
CA ILE A 209 -2.88 -3.85 -14.81
C ILE A 209 -1.70 -2.95 -14.43
N LYS A 210 -1.63 -2.59 -13.17
CA LYS A 210 -0.47 -1.93 -12.57
C LYS A 210 0.08 -2.77 -11.44
N PHE A 211 1.40 -2.83 -11.33
CA PHE A 211 2.01 -3.39 -10.13
C PHE A 211 1.87 -2.42 -8.97
N THR A 212 1.51 -2.97 -7.82
CA THR A 212 1.32 -2.24 -6.58
C THR A 212 2.20 -2.80 -5.48
N ASP A 213 2.41 -2.04 -4.40
CA ASP A 213 3.34 -2.40 -3.34
C ASP A 213 4.77 -2.61 -3.90
N LEU A 214 5.34 -1.48 -4.32
CA LEU A 214 6.64 -1.40 -4.98
C LEU A 214 7.82 -1.51 -4.01
N ARG A 215 7.61 -1.94 -2.75
CA ARG A 215 8.68 -1.99 -1.74
C ARG A 215 9.80 -2.97 -2.14
N GLY A 216 9.48 -4.00 -2.92
CA GLY A 216 10.44 -4.93 -3.51
C GLY A 216 11.07 -4.49 -4.84
N LEU A 217 10.70 -3.31 -5.35
CA LEU A 217 11.19 -2.81 -6.64
C LEU A 217 12.69 -2.50 -6.56
N ARG A 218 13.46 -3.08 -7.48
CA ARG A 218 14.91 -2.88 -7.55
C ARG A 218 15.40 -2.85 -9.00
N ALA A 219 16.46 -2.09 -9.23
CA ALA A 219 17.14 -2.09 -10.52
C ALA A 219 17.99 -3.34 -10.67
N ILE A 220 17.95 -3.95 -11.84
CA ILE A 220 18.84 -5.06 -12.19
C ILE A 220 19.99 -4.55 -13.05
N LYS A 221 21.17 -5.13 -12.79
CA LYS A 221 22.35 -4.99 -13.66
C LYS A 221 22.70 -6.32 -14.35
N ASN A 222 22.05 -7.40 -13.93
CA ASN A 222 22.31 -8.77 -14.37
C ASN A 222 20.99 -9.39 -14.85
N SER A 223 20.98 -9.91 -16.09
CA SER A 223 19.81 -10.53 -16.73
C SER A 223 19.40 -11.85 -16.08
N THR A 224 20.31 -12.56 -15.41
CA THR A 224 19.99 -13.83 -14.72
C THR A 224 18.95 -13.63 -13.62
N LEU A 225 19.06 -12.54 -12.84
CA LEU A 225 18.12 -12.23 -11.76
C LEU A 225 16.71 -11.94 -12.30
N ALA A 226 16.61 -11.31 -13.47
CA ALA A 226 15.32 -11.05 -14.12
C ALA A 226 14.61 -12.36 -14.49
N VAL A 227 15.38 -13.32 -15.01
CA VAL A 227 14.88 -14.65 -15.37
C VAL A 227 14.44 -15.42 -14.12
N GLU A 228 15.19 -15.37 -13.03
CA GLU A 228 14.80 -16.01 -11.77
C GLU A 228 13.50 -15.43 -11.19
N GLU A 229 13.37 -14.11 -11.12
CA GLU A 229 12.14 -13.45 -10.66
C GLU A 229 10.94 -13.81 -11.54
N PHE A 230 11.14 -13.85 -12.86
CA PHE A 230 10.08 -14.26 -13.77
C PHE A 230 9.65 -15.71 -13.55
N ARG A 231 10.60 -16.64 -13.34
CA ARG A 231 10.31 -18.05 -13.04
C ARG A 231 9.55 -18.20 -11.72
N GLU A 232 9.93 -17.46 -10.69
CA GLU A 232 9.23 -17.47 -9.40
C GLU A 232 7.80 -16.93 -9.53
N ALA A 233 7.59 -15.85 -10.31
CA ALA A 233 6.25 -15.35 -10.60
C ALA A 233 5.38 -16.42 -11.30
N LEU A 234 5.90 -17.10 -12.32
CA LEU A 234 5.19 -18.18 -13.01
C LEU A 234 4.86 -19.37 -12.09
N ARG A 235 5.82 -19.79 -11.26
CA ARG A 235 5.59 -20.85 -10.25
C ARG A 235 4.49 -20.46 -9.28
N TYR A 236 4.49 -19.22 -8.84
CA TYR A 236 3.44 -18.69 -7.97
C TYR A 236 2.07 -18.73 -8.65
N LEU A 237 1.95 -18.23 -9.90
CA LEU A 237 0.67 -18.24 -10.64
C LEU A 237 0.10 -19.65 -10.86
N LEU A 238 0.97 -20.63 -11.11
CA LEU A 238 0.60 -22.04 -11.19
C LEU A 238 0.15 -22.58 -9.83
N SER A 239 0.88 -22.26 -8.76
CA SER A 239 0.62 -22.78 -7.40
C SER A 239 -0.74 -22.35 -6.84
N ILE A 240 -1.20 -21.15 -7.20
CA ILE A 240 -2.49 -20.60 -6.77
C ILE A 240 -3.64 -20.98 -7.71
N GLY A 241 -3.39 -21.77 -8.76
CA GLY A 241 -4.40 -22.20 -9.73
C GLY A 241 -4.91 -21.08 -10.65
N LEU A 242 -4.13 -20.01 -10.84
CA LEU A 242 -4.46 -18.98 -11.83
C LEU A 242 -4.14 -19.43 -13.25
N ALA A 243 -3.00 -20.11 -13.41
CA ALA A 243 -2.46 -20.55 -14.69
C ALA A 243 -2.41 -22.09 -14.77
N GLY A 244 -2.72 -22.65 -15.93
CA GLY A 244 -2.46 -24.04 -16.26
C GLY A 244 -1.09 -24.24 -16.93
N PRO A 245 -0.66 -25.49 -17.15
CA PRO A 245 0.62 -25.78 -17.82
C PRO A 245 0.75 -25.13 -19.20
N GLU A 246 -0.34 -25.02 -19.95
CA GLU A 246 -0.36 -24.39 -21.28
C GLU A 246 -0.17 -22.87 -21.21
N ASP A 247 -0.77 -22.21 -20.22
CA ASP A 247 -0.60 -20.77 -19.99
C ASP A 247 0.86 -20.45 -19.61
N ILE A 248 1.49 -21.32 -18.80
CA ILE A 248 2.92 -21.21 -18.45
C ILE A 248 3.81 -21.40 -19.69
N THR A 249 3.45 -22.32 -20.59
CA THR A 249 4.15 -22.50 -21.88
C THR A 249 4.10 -21.23 -22.72
N ALA A 250 2.90 -20.67 -22.93
CA ALA A 250 2.72 -19.45 -23.70
C ALA A 250 3.48 -18.27 -23.08
N ALA A 251 3.39 -18.12 -21.75
CA ALA A 251 4.09 -17.08 -21.00
C ALA A 251 5.62 -17.16 -21.13
N ALA A 252 6.18 -18.37 -21.01
CA ALA A 252 7.62 -18.58 -21.14
C ALA A 252 8.11 -18.31 -22.57
N ALA A 253 7.33 -18.70 -23.58
CA ALA A 253 7.63 -18.42 -24.98
C ALA A 253 7.65 -16.91 -25.25
N TYR A 254 6.61 -16.18 -24.82
CA TYR A 254 6.53 -14.73 -24.93
C TYR A 254 7.70 -14.02 -24.21
N TYR A 255 7.97 -14.38 -22.96
CA TYR A 255 9.08 -13.77 -22.23
C TYR A 255 10.42 -14.06 -22.90
N SER A 256 10.61 -15.26 -23.48
CA SER A 256 11.84 -15.59 -24.21
C SER A 256 12.02 -14.82 -25.50
N SER A 257 10.96 -14.55 -26.27
CA SER A 257 11.06 -13.72 -27.48
C SER A 257 11.40 -12.26 -27.12
N GLU A 258 10.84 -11.76 -26.02
CA GLU A 258 11.05 -10.38 -25.60
C GLU A 258 12.36 -10.15 -24.84
N ASN A 259 12.82 -11.12 -24.04
CA ASN A 259 13.84 -10.85 -23.01
C ASN A 259 15.04 -11.80 -22.98
N ASN A 260 14.88 -13.13 -23.15
CA ASN A 260 16.00 -14.06 -22.91
C ASN A 260 15.82 -15.53 -23.35
N GLU A 261 16.85 -16.11 -23.98
CA GLU A 261 16.91 -17.54 -24.32
C GLU A 261 17.06 -18.47 -23.10
N SER A 262 17.66 -18.05 -21.99
CA SER A 262 17.82 -18.87 -20.77
C SER A 262 16.49 -19.26 -20.11
N CYS A 263 15.39 -18.56 -20.41
CA CYS A 263 14.07 -18.97 -19.95
C CYS A 263 13.59 -20.26 -20.66
N ARG A 264 14.07 -20.52 -21.90
CA ARG A 264 13.77 -21.74 -22.67
C ARG A 264 14.30 -23.00 -22.00
N GLU A 265 15.53 -22.96 -21.48
CA GLU A 265 16.16 -24.11 -20.83
C GLU A 265 15.39 -24.53 -19.58
N TRP A 266 15.05 -23.57 -18.71
CA TRP A 266 14.23 -23.83 -17.53
C TRP A 266 12.84 -24.36 -17.87
N TYR A 267 12.20 -23.80 -18.91
CA TYR A 267 10.91 -24.28 -19.37
C TYR A 267 10.97 -25.77 -19.73
N SER A 268 11.97 -26.16 -20.54
CA SER A 268 12.15 -27.55 -20.94
C SER A 268 12.41 -28.49 -19.76
N THR A 269 13.19 -28.03 -18.79
CA THR A 269 13.51 -28.78 -17.57
C THR A 269 12.30 -28.94 -16.65
N THR A 270 11.47 -27.90 -16.52
CA THR A 270 10.36 -27.86 -15.54
C THR A 270 9.11 -28.55 -16.07
N THR A 271 8.84 -28.43 -17.36
CA THR A 271 7.61 -28.96 -17.98
C THR A 271 7.82 -30.28 -18.72
N GLY A 272 9.08 -30.67 -18.96
CA GLY A 272 9.43 -31.82 -19.81
C GLY A 272 9.12 -31.61 -21.30
N LYS A 273 8.63 -30.43 -21.70
CA LYS A 273 8.26 -30.10 -23.07
C LYS A 273 9.34 -29.23 -23.71
N LYS A 274 9.74 -29.55 -24.95
CA LYS A 274 10.50 -28.59 -25.77
C LYS A 274 9.53 -27.50 -26.27
N ARG A 275 10.02 -26.26 -26.43
CA ARG A 275 9.23 -25.15 -26.97
C ARG A 275 8.69 -25.54 -28.35
N ALA A 276 7.41 -25.25 -28.63
CA ALA A 276 6.90 -25.23 -30.00
C ALA A 276 7.63 -24.10 -30.76
N ASN A 277 7.94 -24.29 -32.04
CA ASN A 277 8.64 -23.25 -32.82
C ASN A 277 7.79 -21.96 -32.85
N ASP A 278 8.44 -20.80 -32.97
CA ASP A 278 7.74 -19.49 -33.01
C ASP A 278 6.68 -19.43 -34.13
N GLU A 279 6.93 -20.12 -35.25
CA GLU A 279 5.98 -20.31 -36.34
C GLU A 279 4.76 -21.16 -35.95
N GLU A 280 4.93 -22.15 -35.09
CA GLU A 280 3.88 -23.07 -34.63
C GLU A 280 2.91 -22.38 -33.65
N ILE A 281 3.43 -21.45 -32.84
CA ILE A 281 2.64 -20.61 -31.93
C ILE A 281 1.88 -19.52 -32.72
N ALA A 282 2.54 -18.88 -33.69
CA ALA A 282 1.89 -17.93 -34.60
C ALA A 282 0.73 -18.60 -35.38
N SER A 283 0.95 -19.82 -35.87
CA SER A 283 -0.08 -20.63 -36.55
C SER A 283 -1.28 -20.92 -35.65
N GLN A 284 -1.05 -21.21 -34.36
CA GLN A 284 -2.13 -21.50 -33.41
C GLN A 284 -2.91 -20.24 -32.98
N LEU A 285 -2.26 -19.08 -32.98
CA LEU A 285 -2.91 -17.80 -32.69
C LEU A 285 -3.77 -17.31 -33.87
N GLU A 286 -3.30 -17.48 -35.11
CA GLU A 286 -4.10 -17.17 -36.32
C GLU A 286 -5.35 -18.04 -36.44
N ILE A 287 -5.29 -19.30 -35.99
CA ILE A 287 -6.47 -20.21 -35.98
C ILE A 287 -7.53 -19.75 -34.97
N LEU A 288 -7.13 -19.11 -33.86
CA LEU A 288 -8.05 -18.61 -32.83
C LEU A 288 -8.73 -17.28 -33.19
N GLU A 289 -8.13 -16.46 -34.06
CA GLU A 289 -8.75 -15.21 -34.54
C GLU A 289 -9.81 -15.43 -35.63
N GLN A 290 -9.86 -16.63 -36.22
CA GLN A 290 -10.83 -16.99 -37.28
C GLN A 290 -11.99 -17.87 -36.79
N SER A 291 -12.06 -18.16 -35.48
CA SER A 291 -13.10 -18.96 -34.83
C SER A 291 -13.92 -18.14 -33.83
#